data_AF-A0A7C5JUX0-F1
#
_entry.id   AF-A0A7C5JUX0-F1
#
_cell.length_a   1.000
_cell.length_b   1.000
_cell.length_c   1.000
_cell.angle_alpha   90.00
_cell.angle_beta   90.00
_cell.angle_gamma   90.00
#
_symmetry.space_group_name_H-M   'P 1'
#
loop_
_entity.id
_entity.type
_entity.pdbx_description
1 polymer ?
#
loop_
_entity_poly.entity_id
_entity_poly.type
_entity_poly.pdbx_seq_one_letter_code
_entity_poly.pdbx_strand_id
1 'polypeptide(L)'
;MRKVLVIGFILFSLVCYAQIPRLISYQGKLLLNGQPAPDSTYTVTFSLYDDPDMGTILWTETHTVTTKNGIFSVLLGETTPFPPTLDFSESYWLGITVAGSPEMRPRYRLTTSPYAFRADIANAVDWTDITSMPPGFADGVDNIGNDSLDDLSDNSIADLSDVAIPATIPPGKVLKWNGTNWYPADDIAGGGIDTIIATAGLSAGGTGTGTIVIGIAPSGVTEDRIANSAVTTPKIADNAVTTSKIADNAIT
;
A
#
# COMPACT_ATOMS: atom_id res chain seq x y z
N MET A 1 60.95 -19.28 -18.87
CA MET A 1 59.53 -19.42 -18.46
C MET A 1 59.15 -18.19 -17.64
N ARG A 2 58.39 -17.26 -18.23
CA ARG A 2 57.96 -16.00 -17.60
C ARG A 2 56.81 -16.29 -16.64
N LYS A 3 56.99 -16.08 -15.33
CA LYS A 3 55.91 -16.13 -14.34
C LYS A 3 55.18 -14.80 -14.37
N VAL A 4 53.95 -14.79 -14.88
CA VAL A 4 53.04 -13.63 -14.82
C VAL A 4 52.36 -13.66 -13.46
N LEU A 5 52.62 -12.65 -12.63
CA LEU A 5 51.94 -12.43 -11.35
C LEU A 5 50.69 -11.59 -11.63
N VAL A 6 49.50 -12.18 -11.48
CA VAL A 6 48.22 -11.46 -11.56
C VAL A 6 47.88 -10.97 -10.15
N ILE A 7 47.90 -9.65 -9.95
CA ILE A 7 47.45 -9.00 -8.71
C ILE A 7 45.95 -8.72 -8.86
N GLY A 8 45.12 -9.47 -8.13
CA GLY A 8 43.68 -9.25 -8.06
C GLY A 8 43.36 -8.05 -7.17
N PHE A 9 42.74 -7.02 -7.74
CA PHE A 9 42.27 -5.84 -7.03
C PHE A 9 40.90 -6.17 -6.39
N ILE A 10 40.88 -6.52 -5.11
CA ILE A 10 39.64 -6.71 -4.34
C ILE A 10 39.11 -5.32 -3.96
N LEU A 11 38.03 -4.91 -4.62
CA LEU A 11 37.29 -3.69 -4.31
C LEU A 11 36.44 -3.96 -3.05
N PHE A 12 36.95 -3.61 -1.87
CA PHE A 12 36.15 -3.58 -0.64
C PHE A 12 35.22 -2.36 -0.72
N SER A 13 33.96 -2.58 -1.06
CA SER A 13 32.93 -1.55 -0.98
C SER A 13 32.66 -1.23 0.49
N LEU A 14 33.29 -0.15 0.97
CA LEU A 14 32.96 0.46 2.25
C LEU A 14 31.58 1.11 2.11
N VAL A 15 30.60 0.59 2.84
CA VAL A 15 29.31 1.26 3.02
C VAL A 15 29.60 2.50 3.88
N CYS A 16 29.61 3.69 3.27
CA CYS A 16 29.64 4.92 4.05
C CYS A 16 28.22 5.25 4.45
N TYR A 17 27.93 5.16 5.75
CA TYR A 17 26.74 5.79 6.30
C TYR A 17 27.07 7.27 6.48
N ALA A 18 26.68 8.09 5.51
CA ALA A 18 26.74 9.54 5.64
C ALA A 18 25.62 9.99 6.60
N GLN A 19 25.80 9.74 7.90
CA GLN A 19 24.91 10.28 8.92
C GLN A 19 25.21 11.77 9.07
N ILE A 20 24.18 12.60 9.09
CA ILE A 20 24.32 14.04 9.39
C ILE A 20 24.99 14.15 10.76
N PRO A 21 26.15 14.83 10.87
CA PRO A 21 26.84 14.97 12.15
C PRO A 21 25.92 15.62 13.20
N ARG A 22 25.65 14.90 14.29
CA ARG A 22 24.85 15.41 15.42
C ARG A 22 25.78 16.15 16.37
N LEU A 23 26.10 17.40 16.04
CA LEU A 23 27.01 18.24 16.80
C LEU A 23 26.29 19.44 17.42
N ILE A 24 26.67 19.81 18.64
CA ILE A 24 26.18 21.03 19.30
C ILE A 24 27.37 21.96 19.55
N SER A 25 27.31 23.18 19.01
CA SER A 25 28.29 24.21 19.33
C SER A 25 28.05 24.75 20.73
N TYR A 26 29.08 24.75 21.57
CA TYR A 26 29.02 25.30 22.92
C TYR A 26 30.15 26.31 23.14
N GLN A 27 29.84 27.47 23.71
CA GLN A 27 30.80 28.49 24.11
C GLN A 27 30.63 28.79 25.59
N GLY A 28 31.75 28.86 26.32
CA GLY A 28 31.76 29.17 27.75
C GLY A 28 32.84 30.18 28.11
N LYS A 29 32.65 30.84 29.25
CA LYS A 29 33.69 31.63 29.90
C LYS A 29 34.05 30.99 31.23
N LEU A 30 35.29 30.51 31.32
CA LEU A 30 35.85 29.97 32.55
C LEU A 30 36.35 31.12 33.43
N LEU A 31 35.93 31.10 34.69
CA LEU A 31 36.40 32.03 35.72
C LEU A 31 37.14 31.24 36.81
N LEU A 32 38.24 31.80 37.29
CA LEU A 32 38.97 31.32 38.46
C LEU A 32 38.99 32.44 39.50
N ASN A 33 38.44 32.19 40.68
CA ASN A 33 38.31 33.19 41.76
C ASN A 33 37.66 34.50 41.30
N GLY A 34 36.65 34.41 40.41
CA GLY A 34 35.92 35.57 39.88
C GLY A 34 36.65 36.35 38.78
N GLN A 35 37.88 35.97 38.41
CA GLN A 35 38.61 36.54 37.28
C GLN A 35 38.61 35.59 36.09
N PRO A 36 38.72 36.08 34.83
CA PRO A 36 38.90 35.20 33.68
C PRO A 36 40.04 34.22 33.92
N ALA A 37 39.80 32.93 33.64
CA ALA A 37 40.86 31.93 33.74
C ALA A 37 42.03 32.32 32.81
N PRO A 38 43.29 32.13 33.26
CA PRO A 38 44.46 32.38 32.43
C PRO A 38 44.39 31.68 31.08
N ASP A 39 45.05 32.26 30.07
CA ASP A 39 45.15 31.65 28.75
C ASP A 39 46.02 30.40 28.85
N SER A 40 45.36 29.24 28.87
CA SER A 40 46.00 27.94 29.03
C SER A 40 45.10 26.85 28.46
N THR A 41 45.58 25.62 28.54
CA THR A 41 44.81 24.44 28.19
C THR A 41 44.16 23.85 29.43
N TYR A 42 42.85 23.64 29.36
CA TYR A 42 42.05 23.05 30.42
C TYR A 42 41.35 21.78 29.92
N THR A 43 41.26 20.77 30.79
CA THR A 43 40.42 19.60 30.52
C THR A 43 39.03 19.85 31.10
N VAL A 44 38.03 19.84 30.24
CA VAL A 44 36.63 20.09 30.59
C VAL A 44 35.81 18.86 30.22
N THR A 45 35.07 18.32 31.19
CA THR A 45 34.13 17.23 30.93
C THR A 45 32.71 17.78 30.94
N PHE A 46 31.98 17.46 29.89
CA PHE A 46 30.58 17.78 29.70
C PHE A 46 29.76 16.53 29.94
N SER A 47 28.65 16.68 30.66
CA SER A 47 27.70 15.60 30.91
C SER A 47 26.28 16.09 30.70
N LEU A 48 25.47 15.31 30.00
CA LEU A 48 24.07 15.62 29.75
C LEU A 48 23.19 14.85 30.73
N TYR A 49 22.22 15.55 31.33
CA TYR A 49 21.31 15.03 32.34
C TYR A 49 19.84 15.26 31.96
N ASP A 50 18.98 14.35 32.42
CA ASP A 50 17.51 14.39 32.33
C ASP A 50 16.84 15.24 33.44
N ASP A 51 17.58 15.69 34.45
CA ASP A 51 17.06 16.52 35.54
C ASP A 51 18.14 17.51 36.06
N PRO A 52 17.75 18.73 36.50
CA PRO A 52 18.68 19.77 36.96
C PRO A 52 19.55 19.37 38.16
N ASP A 53 19.06 18.50 39.05
CA ASP A 53 19.68 18.23 40.34
C ASP A 53 19.97 16.75 40.55
N MET A 54 18.97 15.89 40.41
CA MET A 54 19.03 14.44 40.67
C MET A 54 19.06 13.59 39.39
N GLY A 55 19.40 14.18 38.25
CA GLY A 55 19.39 13.50 36.97
C GLY A 55 20.43 12.41 36.78
N THR A 56 20.13 11.47 35.89
CA THR A 56 21.04 10.44 35.39
C THR A 56 21.92 11.00 34.26
N ILE A 57 23.14 10.48 34.11
CA ILE A 57 24.02 10.87 33.00
C ILE A 57 23.59 10.09 31.76
N LEU A 58 23.05 10.80 30.77
CA LEU A 58 22.65 10.22 29.49
C LEU A 58 23.80 10.19 28.47
N TRP A 59 24.74 11.12 28.62
CA TRP A 59 25.89 11.26 27.74
C TRP A 59 27.02 12.01 28.43
N THR A 60 28.27 11.69 28.10
CA THR A 60 29.45 12.41 28.60
C THR A 60 30.55 12.46 27.56
N GLU A 61 31.26 13.59 27.53
CA GLU A 61 32.41 13.81 26.65
C GLU A 61 33.45 14.69 27.36
N THR A 62 34.73 14.36 27.16
CA THR A 62 35.85 15.14 27.69
C THR A 62 36.57 15.84 26.55
N HIS A 63 36.75 17.16 26.67
CA HIS A 63 37.53 17.96 25.75
C HIS A 63 38.74 18.59 26.44
N THR A 64 39.78 18.78 25.65
CA THR A 64 40.91 19.64 25.97
C THR A 64 40.71 20.98 25.26
N VAL A 65 40.46 22.05 26.01
CA VAL A 65 40.11 23.38 25.47
C VAL A 65 41.18 24.41 25.81
N THR A 66 41.50 25.28 24.85
CA THR A 66 42.35 26.44 25.09
C THR A 66 41.50 27.67 25.37
N THR A 67 41.75 28.36 26.47
CA THR A 67 41.07 29.61 26.80
C THR A 67 41.79 30.82 26.23
N LYS A 68 41.03 31.84 25.82
CA LYS A 68 41.54 33.18 25.53
C LYS A 68 40.68 34.20 26.26
N ASN A 69 41.26 34.93 27.21
CA ASN A 69 40.55 35.77 28.17
C ASN A 69 39.42 34.99 28.90
N GLY A 70 39.71 33.74 29.26
CA GLY A 70 38.77 32.80 29.86
C GLY A 70 37.71 32.21 28.91
N ILE A 71 37.61 32.64 27.65
CA ILE A 71 36.60 32.15 26.70
C ILE A 71 37.12 30.91 25.95
N PHE A 72 36.26 29.91 25.77
CA PHE A 72 36.53 28.73 24.93
C PHE A 72 35.30 28.34 24.11
N SER A 73 35.50 27.57 23.04
CA SER A 73 34.45 27.00 22.19
C SER A 73 34.73 25.54 21.86
N VAL A 74 33.71 24.70 21.84
CA VAL A 74 33.80 23.27 21.50
C VAL A 74 32.58 22.82 20.68
N LEU A 75 32.75 21.71 19.96
CA LEU A 75 31.66 20.97 19.34
C LEU A 75 31.40 19.70 20.16
N LEU A 76 30.27 19.67 20.85
CA LEU A 76 29.83 18.49 21.61
C LEU A 76 29.30 17.43 20.63
N GLY A 77 29.61 16.17 20.89
CA GLY A 77 29.31 15.03 20.01
C GLY A 77 30.42 14.69 19.02
N GLU A 78 31.56 15.39 19.06
CA GLU A 78 32.65 15.24 18.09
C GLU A 78 33.56 14.05 18.42
N THR A 79 34.01 13.94 19.67
CA THR A 79 34.86 12.86 20.18
C THR A 79 34.01 11.66 20.60
N THR A 80 32.90 11.92 21.29
CA THR A 80 31.93 10.92 21.72
C THR A 80 30.56 11.26 21.13
N PRO A 81 30.16 10.63 20.01
CA PRO A 81 28.86 10.91 19.37
C PRO A 81 27.68 10.74 20.34
N PHE A 82 26.66 11.59 20.21
CA PHE A 82 25.42 11.41 20.95
C PHE A 82 24.75 10.08 20.56
N PRO A 83 24.21 9.30 21.52
CA PRO A 83 23.48 8.07 21.22
C PRO A 83 22.32 8.35 20.26
N PRO A 84 22.06 7.50 19.26
CA PRO A 84 20.93 7.69 18.33
C PRO A 84 19.58 7.69 19.04
N THR A 85 19.50 7.09 20.23
CA THR A 85 18.31 7.04 21.09
C THR A 85 18.09 8.30 21.93
N LEU A 86 19.05 9.23 21.96
CA LEU A 86 18.92 10.49 22.70
C LEU A 86 18.02 11.45 21.92
N ASP A 87 16.85 11.79 22.48
CA ASP A 87 15.83 12.61 21.83
C ASP A 87 15.84 14.04 22.38
N PHE A 88 16.20 15.01 21.53
CA PHE A 88 16.25 16.44 21.88
C PHE A 88 14.86 17.13 21.83
N SER A 89 13.77 16.37 21.78
CA SER A 89 12.41 16.87 22.04
C SER A 89 12.14 17.10 23.54
N GLU A 90 12.94 16.50 24.41
CA GLU A 90 12.82 16.59 25.87
C GLU A 90 13.70 17.70 26.49
N SER A 91 13.45 18.03 27.76
CA SER A 91 14.31 18.97 28.50
C SER A 91 15.58 18.30 29.02
N TYR A 92 16.73 18.92 28.76
CA TYR A 92 18.03 18.46 29.26
C TYR A 92 18.86 19.55 29.91
N TRP A 93 19.79 19.13 30.76
CA TRP A 93 20.72 19.99 31.49
C TRP A 93 22.16 19.56 31.25
N LEU A 94 23.00 20.54 30.92
CA LEU A 94 24.43 20.38 30.70
C LEU A 94 25.18 20.65 32.02
N GLY A 95 25.82 19.59 32.52
CA GLY A 95 26.79 19.64 33.60
C GLY A 95 28.21 19.83 33.08
N ILE A 96 29.01 20.59 33.82
CA ILE A 96 30.37 20.95 33.44
C ILE A 96 31.30 20.73 34.63
N THR A 97 32.38 20.00 34.41
CA THR A 97 33.49 19.85 35.37
C THR A 97 34.78 20.27 34.71
N VAL A 98 35.68 20.89 35.49
CA VAL A 98 36.97 21.38 34.99
C VAL A 98 38.09 20.79 35.84
N ALA A 99 39.03 20.10 35.20
CA ALA A 99 40.23 19.55 35.83
C ALA A 99 39.98 18.76 37.13
N GLY A 100 38.89 17.98 37.19
CA GLY A 100 38.52 17.15 38.35
C GLY A 100 37.89 17.92 39.53
N SER A 101 37.59 19.21 39.36
CA SER A 101 36.81 19.98 40.34
C SER A 101 35.38 19.43 40.45
N PRO A 102 34.67 19.71 41.57
CA PRO A 102 33.24 19.42 41.67
C PRO A 102 32.45 20.00 40.49
N GLU A 103 31.39 19.30 40.08
CA GLU A 103 30.49 19.75 39.00
C GLU A 103 29.93 21.14 39.31
N MET A 104 30.02 22.03 38.33
CA MET A 104 29.49 23.39 38.45
C MET A 104 27.97 23.35 38.58
N ARG A 105 27.44 24.10 39.54
CA ARG A 105 25.99 24.24 39.81
C ARG A 105 25.57 25.71 39.70
N PRO A 106 24.33 26.00 39.25
CA PRO A 106 23.34 25.05 38.71
C PRO A 106 23.76 24.53 37.32
N ARG A 107 23.23 23.37 36.93
CA ARG A 107 23.44 22.85 35.56
C ARG A 107 22.79 23.78 34.54
N TYR A 108 23.39 23.90 33.36
CA TYR A 108 22.89 24.77 32.31
C TYR A 108 21.75 24.09 31.55
N ARG A 109 20.52 24.62 31.63
CA ARG A 109 19.40 24.09 30.85
C ARG A 109 19.64 24.36 29.37
N LEU A 110 19.57 23.31 28.54
CA LEU A 110 19.59 23.47 27.10
C LEU A 110 18.28 24.12 26.63
N THR A 111 18.40 25.07 25.72
CA THR A 111 17.26 25.77 25.13
C THR A 111 17.29 25.64 23.62
N THR A 112 16.10 25.64 23.04
CA THR A 112 15.92 25.64 21.59
C THR A 112 16.37 26.97 20.99
N SER A 113 17.06 26.91 19.84
CA SER A 113 17.38 28.11 19.05
C SER A 113 16.09 28.69 18.45
N PRO A 114 15.89 30.02 18.38
CA PRO A 114 14.67 30.60 17.84
C PRO A 114 14.28 30.12 16.42
N TYR A 115 15.27 29.88 15.56
CA TYR A 115 15.00 29.33 14.22
C TYR A 115 14.61 27.85 14.22
N ALA A 116 14.97 27.10 15.28
CA ALA A 116 14.59 25.71 15.45
C ALA A 116 13.14 25.51 15.89
N PHE A 117 12.43 26.57 16.35
CA PHE A 117 10.97 26.48 16.59
C PHE A 117 10.20 26.06 15.33
N ARG A 118 10.72 26.35 14.13
CA ARG A 118 10.07 25.93 12.89
C ARG A 118 10.12 24.41 12.66
N ALA A 119 11.05 23.69 13.31
CA ALA A 119 11.09 22.24 13.27
C ALA A 119 9.92 21.59 14.04
N ASP A 120 9.34 22.30 15.02
CA ASP A 120 8.14 21.83 15.75
C ASP A 120 6.95 21.64 14.79
N ILE A 121 6.80 22.56 13.82
CA ILE A 121 5.77 22.50 12.77
C ILE A 121 6.02 21.34 11.77
N ALA A 122 7.22 20.77 11.73
CA ALA A 122 7.54 19.64 10.84
C ALA A 122 7.20 18.27 11.44
N ASN A 123 6.94 18.18 12.76
CA ASN A 123 6.61 16.91 13.42
C ASN A 123 5.22 16.39 13.01
N ALA A 124 4.31 17.29 12.63
CA ALA A 124 3.03 16.98 12.05
C ALA A 124 2.66 18.10 11.07
N VAL A 125 2.54 17.77 9.79
CA VAL A 125 2.00 18.68 8.79
C VAL A 125 0.51 18.38 8.70
N ASP A 126 -0.32 19.35 9.09
CA ASP A 126 -1.76 19.27 8.80
C ASP A 126 -1.93 19.15 7.28
N TRP A 127 -2.82 18.29 6.82
CA TRP A 127 -3.10 18.14 5.38
C TRP A 127 -3.40 19.49 4.73
N THR A 128 -4.05 20.40 5.46
CA THR A 128 -4.38 21.76 5.01
C THR A 128 -3.15 22.66 4.81
N ASP A 129 -2.02 22.35 5.43
CA ASP A 129 -0.76 23.09 5.33
C ASP A 129 0.16 22.55 4.22
N ILE A 130 -0.21 21.46 3.54
CA ILE A 130 0.55 20.91 2.41
C ILE A 130 0.35 21.79 1.17
N THR A 131 1.32 22.66 0.92
CA THR A 131 1.36 23.45 -0.32
C THR A 131 1.93 22.65 -1.49
N SER A 132 1.53 22.99 -2.72
CA SER A 132 2.00 22.33 -3.96
C SER A 132 1.62 20.85 -4.09
N MET A 133 0.51 20.48 -3.45
CA MET A 133 -0.10 19.17 -3.63
C MET A 133 -0.48 18.97 -5.10
N PRO A 134 -0.13 17.82 -5.72
CA PRO A 134 -0.57 17.54 -7.08
C PRO A 134 -2.10 17.59 -7.17
N PRO A 135 -2.70 18.05 -8.29
CA PRO A 135 -4.14 18.26 -8.40
C PRO A 135 -5.03 17.06 -8.00
N GLY A 136 -4.51 15.83 -8.03
CA GLY A 136 -5.22 14.60 -7.63
C GLY A 136 -5.19 14.25 -6.14
N PHE A 137 -4.58 15.08 -5.29
CA PHE A 137 -4.56 14.89 -3.82
C PHE A 137 -5.17 16.09 -3.07
N ALA A 138 -5.48 17.18 -3.79
CA ALA A 138 -5.86 18.47 -3.20
C ALA A 138 -7.33 18.56 -2.74
N ASP A 139 -8.09 17.48 -2.82
CA ASP A 139 -9.51 17.42 -2.44
C ASP A 139 -9.72 17.21 -0.92
N GLY A 140 -8.65 17.00 -0.15
CA GLY A 140 -8.73 16.80 1.30
C GLY A 140 -9.26 15.42 1.68
N VAL A 141 -9.32 14.48 0.74
CA VAL A 141 -9.77 13.11 0.94
C VAL A 141 -8.55 12.18 0.87
N ASP A 142 -8.45 11.27 1.84
CA ASP A 142 -7.51 10.15 1.74
C ASP A 142 -8.03 9.18 0.68
N ASN A 143 -7.51 9.31 -0.54
CA ASN A 143 -7.83 8.46 -1.68
C ASN A 143 -7.22 7.04 -1.59
N ILE A 144 -6.46 6.74 -0.53
CA ILE A 144 -5.94 5.39 -0.21
C ILE A 144 -6.67 4.84 1.03
N GLY A 145 -7.53 5.64 1.66
CA GLY A 145 -8.32 5.30 2.84
C GLY A 145 -9.30 4.17 2.53
N ASN A 146 -8.85 2.94 2.76
CA ASN A 146 -9.53 1.67 2.48
C ASN A 146 -9.63 1.26 0.99
N ASP A 147 -8.70 1.68 0.12
CA ASP A 147 -8.77 1.32 -1.32
C ASP A 147 -8.35 -0.12 -1.62
N SER A 148 -7.64 -0.80 -0.70
CA SER A 148 -7.05 -2.09 -1.05
C SER A 148 -8.00 -3.27 -0.90
N LEU A 149 -9.24 -3.07 -0.41
CA LEU A 149 -10.24 -4.15 -0.31
C LEU A 149 -11.73 -3.74 -0.43
N ASP A 150 -12.10 -2.45 -0.53
CA ASP A 150 -13.52 -2.05 -0.33
C ASP A 150 -14.39 -1.91 -1.59
N ASP A 151 -13.83 -1.94 -2.81
CA ASP A 151 -14.66 -1.86 -4.03
C ASP A 151 -15.41 -3.18 -4.36
N LEU A 152 -15.36 -4.16 -3.46
CA LEU A 152 -16.06 -5.45 -3.58
C LEU A 152 -16.96 -5.78 -2.37
N SER A 153 -16.91 -5.01 -1.27
CA SER A 153 -17.81 -5.19 -0.11
C SER A 153 -19.17 -4.53 -0.31
N ASP A 154 -19.21 -3.62 -1.27
CA ASP A 154 -20.41 -2.94 -1.70
C ASP A 154 -21.19 -3.85 -2.67
N ASN A 155 -22.45 -4.17 -2.35
CA ASN A 155 -23.36 -4.82 -3.29
C ASN A 155 -23.75 -3.87 -4.46
N SER A 156 -23.20 -2.67 -4.48
CA SER A 156 -23.20 -1.67 -5.53
C SER A 156 -21.77 -1.53 -6.06
N ILE A 157 -21.63 -1.33 -7.36
CA ILE A 157 -20.38 -0.79 -7.91
C ILE A 157 -20.57 0.72 -7.82
N ALA A 158 -20.05 1.34 -6.75
CA ALA A 158 -20.24 2.76 -6.50
C ALA A 158 -19.53 3.65 -7.52
N ASP A 159 -18.47 3.14 -8.15
CA ASP A 159 -17.71 3.86 -9.15
C ASP A 159 -17.58 3.08 -10.47
N LEU A 160 -18.15 3.65 -11.54
CA LEU A 160 -17.94 3.22 -12.92
C LEU A 160 -17.29 4.35 -13.75
N SER A 161 -16.65 5.33 -13.09
CA SER A 161 -16.08 6.50 -13.75
C SER A 161 -14.93 6.17 -14.70
N ASP A 162 -14.25 5.04 -14.46
CA ASP A 162 -13.19 4.48 -15.31
C ASP A 162 -13.74 3.54 -16.41
N VAL A 163 -14.99 3.07 -16.27
CA VAL A 163 -15.71 2.32 -17.28
C VAL A 163 -16.40 3.30 -18.22
N ALA A 164 -15.90 3.44 -19.45
CA ALA A 164 -16.54 4.27 -20.47
C ALA A 164 -17.95 3.76 -20.80
N ILE A 165 -18.95 4.31 -20.09
CA ILE A 165 -20.38 4.05 -20.29
C ILE A 165 -21.04 5.20 -21.05
N PRO A 166 -22.08 4.94 -21.86
CA PRO A 166 -22.93 6.01 -22.37
C PRO A 166 -23.55 6.80 -21.21
N ALA A 167 -23.67 8.12 -21.36
CA ALA A 167 -24.07 9.06 -20.30
C ALA A 167 -25.47 8.82 -19.68
N THR A 168 -26.24 7.86 -20.19
CA THR A 168 -27.52 7.43 -19.60
C THR A 168 -27.75 5.96 -19.86
N ILE A 169 -27.91 5.18 -18.79
CA ILE A 169 -28.33 3.78 -18.86
C ILE A 169 -29.86 3.76 -18.67
N PRO A 170 -30.65 3.36 -19.68
CA PRO A 170 -32.11 3.25 -19.53
C PRO A 170 -32.47 2.22 -18.44
N PRO A 171 -33.54 2.44 -17.66
CA PRO A 171 -34.01 1.47 -16.67
C PRO A 171 -34.24 0.08 -17.29
N GLY A 172 -33.80 -0.98 -16.59
CA GLY A 172 -33.97 -2.37 -17.03
C GLY A 172 -32.91 -2.87 -18.02
N LYS A 173 -31.85 -2.10 -18.29
CA LYS A 173 -30.68 -2.55 -19.07
C LYS A 173 -29.54 -2.97 -18.15
N VAL A 174 -28.71 -3.87 -18.64
CA VAL A 174 -27.42 -4.28 -18.02
C VAL A 174 -26.27 -3.86 -18.95
N LEU A 175 -25.10 -3.57 -18.39
CA LEU A 175 -23.91 -3.28 -19.19
C LEU A 175 -23.36 -4.57 -19.81
N LYS A 176 -23.08 -4.55 -21.12
CA LYS A 176 -22.46 -5.65 -21.87
C LYS A 176 -21.22 -5.13 -22.59
N TRP A 177 -20.19 -5.96 -22.73
CA TRP A 177 -18.96 -5.64 -23.46
C TRP A 177 -19.11 -6.03 -24.93
N ASN A 178 -18.80 -5.11 -25.87
CA ASN A 178 -18.85 -5.39 -27.32
C ASN A 178 -17.49 -5.65 -27.97
N GLY A 179 -16.40 -5.75 -27.19
CA GLY A 179 -15.03 -5.86 -27.70
C GLY A 179 -14.24 -4.56 -27.69
N THR A 180 -14.91 -3.41 -27.58
CA THR A 180 -14.28 -2.08 -27.59
C THR A 180 -14.81 -1.17 -26.49
N ASN A 181 -16.13 -1.15 -26.25
CA ASN A 181 -16.81 -0.33 -25.25
C ASN A 181 -17.85 -1.16 -24.47
N TRP A 182 -18.17 -0.70 -23.26
CA TRP A 182 -19.35 -1.16 -22.53
C TRP A 182 -20.60 -0.44 -23.04
N TYR A 183 -21.71 -1.16 -23.21
CA TYR A 183 -22.97 -0.59 -23.68
C TYR A 183 -24.19 -1.19 -22.95
N PRO A 184 -25.25 -0.40 -22.68
CA PRO A 184 -26.50 -0.93 -22.14
C PRO A 184 -27.20 -1.85 -23.14
N ALA A 185 -27.56 -3.05 -22.71
CA ALA A 185 -28.37 -3.99 -23.47
C ALA A 185 -29.44 -4.61 -22.58
N ASP A 186 -30.46 -5.20 -23.18
CA ASP A 186 -31.39 -6.05 -22.43
C ASP A 186 -30.60 -7.16 -21.75
N ASP A 187 -30.96 -7.46 -20.51
CA ASP A 187 -30.42 -8.67 -19.92
C ASP A 187 -31.00 -9.85 -20.67
N ILE A 188 -30.14 -10.58 -21.38
CA ILE A 188 -30.47 -11.91 -21.86
C ILE A 188 -30.59 -12.76 -20.61
N ALA A 189 -31.82 -12.84 -20.08
CA ALA A 189 -32.17 -13.73 -18.98
C ALA A 189 -31.52 -15.08 -19.26
N GLY A 190 -30.67 -15.50 -18.32
CA GLY A 190 -29.62 -16.50 -18.47
C GLY A 190 -29.87 -17.63 -19.46
N GLY A 191 -28.87 -17.92 -20.30
CA GLY A 191 -28.56 -19.26 -20.80
C GLY A 191 -29.71 -20.12 -21.31
N GLY A 192 -30.74 -19.52 -21.90
CA GLY A 192 -31.78 -20.25 -22.62
C GLY A 192 -31.24 -20.86 -23.90
N ILE A 193 -32.01 -21.75 -24.51
CA ILE A 193 -31.73 -22.23 -25.86
C ILE A 193 -31.84 -21.02 -26.81
N ASP A 194 -30.70 -20.51 -27.27
CA ASP A 194 -30.58 -19.31 -28.10
C ASP A 194 -31.31 -19.45 -29.45
N THR A 195 -31.31 -20.65 -30.03
CA THR A 195 -32.08 -20.96 -31.24
C THR A 195 -32.42 -22.45 -31.30
N ILE A 196 -33.70 -22.77 -31.56
CA ILE A 196 -34.12 -24.12 -31.95
C ILE A 196 -34.43 -24.09 -33.44
N ILE A 197 -33.57 -24.73 -34.24
CA ILE A 197 -33.83 -24.90 -35.67
C ILE A 197 -34.73 -26.13 -35.84
N ALA A 198 -36.02 -25.91 -36.06
CA ALA A 198 -36.94 -26.94 -36.49
C ALA A 198 -36.50 -27.46 -37.88
N THR A 199 -35.90 -28.65 -37.93
CA THR A 199 -35.70 -29.40 -39.18
C THR A 199 -36.97 -30.20 -39.50
N ALA A 200 -37.03 -30.88 -40.66
CA ALA A 200 -38.25 -31.57 -41.11
C ALA A 200 -38.89 -32.53 -40.09
N GLY A 201 -38.12 -33.04 -39.11
CA GLY A 201 -38.62 -33.94 -38.07
C GLY A 201 -39.20 -33.26 -36.82
N LEU A 202 -38.91 -31.98 -36.62
CA LEU A 202 -39.20 -31.27 -35.38
C LEU A 202 -40.11 -30.07 -35.64
N SER A 203 -41.13 -29.89 -34.81
CA SER A 203 -41.88 -28.64 -34.73
C SER A 203 -41.41 -27.87 -33.49
N ALA A 204 -41.05 -26.60 -33.70
CA ALA A 204 -40.81 -25.66 -32.61
C ALA A 204 -41.90 -24.59 -32.64
N GLY A 205 -42.52 -24.33 -31.49
CA GLY A 205 -43.54 -23.30 -31.34
C GLY A 205 -43.42 -22.58 -30.00
N GLY A 206 -43.67 -21.27 -30.02
CA GLY A 206 -43.66 -20.41 -28.84
C GLY A 206 -43.59 -18.95 -29.24
N THR A 207 -44.43 -18.10 -28.64
CA THR A 207 -44.44 -16.66 -28.87
C THR A 207 -43.90 -15.96 -27.64
N GLY A 208 -42.57 -15.82 -27.53
CA GLY A 208 -41.92 -14.94 -26.55
C GLY A 208 -42.11 -15.30 -25.07
N THR A 209 -40.98 -15.51 -24.39
CA THR A 209 -40.83 -15.65 -22.92
C THR A 209 -41.76 -16.64 -22.21
N GLY A 210 -41.22 -17.81 -21.87
CA GLY A 210 -41.75 -18.66 -20.79
C GLY A 210 -41.81 -20.15 -21.11
N THR A 211 -42.22 -20.53 -22.33
CA THR A 211 -42.30 -21.95 -22.70
C THR A 211 -42.00 -22.12 -24.19
N ILE A 212 -41.00 -22.95 -24.50
CA ILE A 212 -40.77 -23.45 -25.85
C ILE A 212 -41.35 -24.85 -25.93
N VAL A 213 -42.31 -25.07 -26.83
CA VAL A 213 -42.84 -26.41 -27.11
C VAL A 213 -41.99 -27.02 -28.22
N ILE A 214 -41.30 -28.10 -27.88
CA ILE A 214 -40.56 -28.94 -28.83
C ILE A 214 -41.39 -30.20 -29.07
N GLY A 215 -41.84 -30.40 -30.31
CA GLY A 215 -42.65 -31.54 -30.71
C GLY A 215 -42.10 -32.24 -31.94
N ILE A 216 -42.56 -33.47 -32.18
CA ILE A 216 -42.35 -34.14 -33.47
C ILE A 216 -43.38 -33.58 -34.46
N ALA A 217 -42.92 -33.12 -35.63
CA ALA A 217 -43.82 -32.66 -36.68
C ALA A 217 -44.66 -33.82 -37.25
N PRO A 218 -45.83 -33.56 -37.87
CA PRO A 218 -46.53 -34.59 -38.65
C PRO A 218 -45.56 -35.24 -39.65
N SER A 219 -45.52 -36.57 -39.68
CA SER A 219 -44.56 -37.35 -40.49
C SER A 219 -43.08 -37.10 -40.15
N GLY A 220 -42.77 -36.49 -39.00
CA GLY A 220 -41.42 -36.08 -38.64
C GLY A 220 -40.46 -37.23 -38.29
N VAL A 221 -41.01 -38.43 -38.09
CA VAL A 221 -40.23 -39.67 -37.94
C VAL A 221 -40.26 -40.42 -39.27
N THR A 222 -39.22 -40.21 -40.07
CA THR A 222 -39.00 -40.92 -41.35
C THR A 222 -38.16 -42.19 -41.13
N GLU A 223 -38.05 -43.04 -42.18
CA GLU A 223 -37.38 -44.35 -42.10
C GLU A 223 -35.94 -44.28 -41.55
N ASP A 224 -35.20 -43.24 -41.91
CA ASP A 224 -33.82 -43.01 -41.46
C ASP A 224 -33.72 -42.49 -40.02
N ARG A 225 -34.85 -42.13 -39.38
CA ARG A 225 -34.90 -41.60 -38.00
C ARG A 225 -35.06 -42.69 -36.94
N ILE A 226 -35.43 -43.91 -37.35
CA ILE A 226 -35.47 -45.08 -36.48
C ILE A 226 -34.45 -46.09 -37.00
N ALA A 227 -33.40 -46.36 -36.22
CA ALA A 227 -32.42 -47.38 -36.59
C ALA A 227 -33.07 -48.78 -36.65
N ASN A 228 -32.50 -49.67 -37.48
CA ASN A 228 -32.93 -51.07 -37.53
C ASN A 228 -32.92 -51.69 -36.12
N SER A 229 -33.99 -52.42 -35.79
CA SER A 229 -34.19 -53.04 -34.47
C SER A 229 -34.31 -52.07 -33.29
N ALA A 230 -34.45 -50.76 -33.52
CA ALA A 230 -34.64 -49.80 -32.42
C ALA A 230 -36.00 -49.97 -31.71
N VAL A 231 -37.03 -50.44 -32.40
CA VAL A 231 -38.33 -50.83 -31.83
C VAL A 231 -38.36 -52.35 -31.66
N THR A 232 -38.25 -52.83 -30.42
CA THR A 232 -38.18 -54.27 -30.07
C THR A 232 -39.48 -54.75 -29.43
N THR A 233 -39.73 -56.06 -29.41
CA THR A 233 -40.95 -56.65 -28.80
C THR A 233 -41.23 -56.14 -27.38
N PRO A 234 -40.26 -56.04 -26.45
CA PRO A 234 -40.55 -55.50 -25.11
C PRO A 234 -40.95 -54.01 -25.07
N LYS A 235 -40.69 -53.24 -26.13
CA LYS A 235 -41.09 -51.82 -26.25
C LYS A 235 -42.52 -51.65 -26.77
N ILE A 236 -43.13 -52.74 -27.28
CA ILE A 236 -44.52 -52.77 -27.73
C ILE A 236 -45.29 -53.65 -26.75
N ALA A 237 -46.17 -53.06 -25.94
CA ALA A 237 -46.99 -53.83 -25.02
C ALA A 237 -47.94 -54.79 -25.77
N ASP A 238 -48.30 -55.89 -25.12
CA ASP A 238 -49.27 -56.85 -25.67
C ASP A 238 -50.57 -56.14 -26.04
N ASN A 239 -51.09 -56.43 -27.23
CA ASN A 239 -52.29 -55.78 -27.81
C ASN A 239 -52.17 -54.26 -28.07
N ALA A 240 -50.99 -53.65 -27.99
CA ALA A 240 -50.83 -52.22 -28.31
C ALA A 240 -51.11 -51.92 -29.80
N VAL A 241 -50.82 -52.87 -30.69
CA VAL A 241 -51.13 -52.81 -32.12
C VAL A 241 -52.21 -53.86 -32.42
N THR A 242 -53.42 -53.41 -32.75
CA THR A 242 -54.59 -54.26 -33.04
C THR A 242 -54.87 -54.31 -34.54
N THR A 243 -55.66 -55.29 -35.00
CA THR A 243 -56.05 -55.40 -36.42
C THR A 243 -56.75 -54.15 -36.93
N SER A 244 -57.54 -53.47 -36.10
CA SER A 244 -58.18 -52.19 -36.45
C SER A 244 -57.21 -51.01 -36.65
N LYS A 245 -55.96 -51.11 -36.18
CA LYS A 245 -54.92 -50.08 -36.33
C LYS A 245 -54.01 -50.32 -37.54
N ILE A 246 -54.14 -51.46 -38.19
CA ILE A 246 -53.33 -51.87 -39.35
C ILE A 246 -54.28 -51.90 -40.56
N ALA A 247 -53.91 -51.23 -41.65
CA ALA A 247 -54.69 -51.31 -42.88
C ALA A 247 -54.55 -52.70 -43.54
N ASP A 248 -55.57 -53.14 -44.27
CA ASP A 248 -55.52 -54.41 -45.02
C ASP A 248 -54.30 -54.42 -45.96
N ASN A 249 -53.50 -55.50 -45.90
CA ASN A 249 -52.22 -55.69 -46.62
C ASN A 249 -51.04 -54.78 -46.20
N ALA A 250 -51.08 -54.14 -45.03
CA ALA A 250 -49.99 -53.25 -44.58
C ALA A 250 -48.74 -53.99 -44.04
N ILE A 251 -48.76 -55.32 -43.92
CA ILE A 251 -47.60 -56.15 -43.55
C ILE A 251 -47.21 -56.94 -44.78
N THR A 252 -45.96 -56.77 -45.22
CA THR A 252 -45.36 -57.43 -46.40
C THR A 252 -44.21 -58.34 -46.01
#